data_AF-A0A4Y9YY85-F1
#
_entry.id   AF-A0A4Y9YY85-F1
#
_cell.length_a   1.000
_cell.length_b   1.000
_cell.length_c   1.000
_cell.angle_alpha   90.00
_cell.angle_beta   90.00
_cell.angle_gamma   90.00
#
_symmetry.space_group_name_H-M   'P 1'
#
loop_
_entity.id
_entity.type
_entity.pdbx_description
1 polymer ?
#
loop_
_entity_poly.entity_id
_entity_poly.type
_entity_poly.pdbx_seq_one_letter_code
_entity_poly.pdbx_strand_id
1 'polypeptide(L)'
;MSVAVDKWAAGNSCAYLGASVLAVEAQRPNSHARSALDGPVLSQTDLYLLNTELELNPILTRSNPSFSLVFDLSNGSTGGFNEQYADRDLPFAQRDEPATLPRVQEIIIITEHSPWCTIVKNDHGVTLHDICDRVWKEYTENLITEGELGACPPRVQETIKRAAQINAQNAAPGWGQQFYSPAPPAPNRYRRIDWLRDRHFFDSVIKDDGYAVSRLGFRAPNIFVMKLAAF
;
A
#
# COMPACT_ATOMS: atom_id res chain seq x y z
N MET A 1 21.22 22.19 1.13
CA MET A 1 20.02 22.81 0.53
C MET A 1 19.60 21.94 -0.64
N SER A 2 18.35 21.47 -0.56
CA SER A 2 17.72 20.41 -1.37
C SER A 2 17.41 20.86 -2.79
N VAL A 3 17.62 19.99 -3.79
CA VAL A 3 16.98 20.08 -5.11
C VAL A 3 16.72 18.65 -5.62
N ALA A 4 15.49 18.17 -5.46
CA ALA A 4 14.91 17.07 -6.24
C ALA A 4 13.41 16.97 -5.97
N VAL A 5 12.64 17.96 -6.44
CA VAL A 5 11.19 17.87 -6.59
C VAL A 5 10.92 18.55 -7.92
N ASP A 6 10.63 17.79 -8.97
CA ASP A 6 9.90 18.22 -10.19
C ASP A 6 10.08 17.21 -11.34
N LYS A 7 9.49 16.02 -11.19
CA LYS A 7 9.22 15.12 -12.34
C LYS A 7 7.75 14.76 -12.52
N TRP A 8 6.87 15.24 -11.62
CA TRP A 8 5.46 14.86 -11.61
C TRP A 8 4.52 15.89 -12.26
N ALA A 9 4.96 17.12 -12.53
CA ALA A 9 4.07 18.18 -13.02
C ALA A 9 4.68 18.97 -14.19
N ALA A 10 4.31 18.64 -15.42
CA ALA A 10 4.44 19.57 -16.55
C ALA A 10 3.49 19.19 -17.69
N GLY A 11 2.41 19.96 -17.84
CA GLY A 11 1.54 19.90 -19.01
C GLY A 11 0.35 20.81 -18.85
N ASN A 12 0.53 22.11 -19.12
CA ASN A 12 -0.46 22.97 -19.83
C ASN A 12 -0.02 24.45 -19.83
N SER A 13 0.57 24.89 -20.93
CA SER A 13 0.34 26.24 -21.44
C SER A 13 0.59 26.26 -22.95
N CYS A 14 -0.42 26.55 -23.75
CA CYS A 14 -0.21 27.00 -25.12
C CYS A 14 -1.31 27.97 -25.52
N ALA A 15 -0.93 29.23 -25.67
CA ALA A 15 -1.63 30.20 -26.50
C ALA A 15 -0.72 30.49 -27.69
N TYR A 16 -1.25 30.45 -28.93
CA TYR A 16 -1.17 31.51 -29.95
C TYR A 16 -1.58 30.98 -31.35
N LEU A 17 -2.57 31.70 -31.93
CA LEU A 17 -2.81 32.08 -33.33
C LEU A 17 -2.38 31.16 -34.50
N GLY A 18 -3.40 30.69 -35.25
CA GLY A 18 -3.64 30.99 -36.67
C GLY A 18 -2.70 30.46 -37.77
N ALA A 19 -3.20 29.53 -38.60
CA ALA A 19 -3.21 29.60 -40.07
C ALA A 19 -3.75 28.29 -40.67
N SER A 20 -4.64 28.44 -41.65
CA SER A 20 -5.30 27.40 -42.45
C SER A 20 -4.46 27.00 -43.67
N VAL A 21 -4.21 25.70 -43.86
CA VAL A 21 -4.03 25.08 -45.20
C VAL A 21 -4.49 23.62 -45.14
N LEU A 22 -5.42 23.26 -46.03
CA LEU A 22 -5.91 21.91 -46.29
C LEU A 22 -4.79 21.05 -46.90
N ALA A 23 -4.45 19.95 -46.24
CA ALA A 23 -3.78 18.82 -46.86
C ALA A 23 -4.42 17.52 -46.33
N VAL A 24 -5.07 16.80 -47.25
CA VAL A 24 -5.56 15.43 -47.07
C VAL A 24 -4.32 14.54 -47.12
N GLU A 25 -3.78 14.18 -45.95
CA GLU A 25 -2.70 13.21 -45.80
C GLU A 25 -3.16 12.14 -44.82
N ALA A 26 -3.03 10.87 -45.22
CA ALA A 26 -3.58 9.70 -44.55
C ALA A 26 -3.24 9.64 -43.05
N GLN A 27 -4.28 9.53 -42.21
CA GLN A 27 -4.15 9.23 -40.79
C GLN A 27 -3.56 7.83 -40.58
N ARG A 28 -2.24 7.75 -40.48
CA ARG A 28 -1.58 6.75 -39.63
C ARG A 28 -1.71 7.24 -38.19
N PRO A 29 -2.28 6.46 -37.25
CA PRO A 29 -2.25 6.86 -35.85
C PRO A 29 -0.79 6.85 -35.38
N ASN A 30 -0.26 8.03 -35.03
CA ASN A 30 1.03 8.16 -34.35
C ASN A 30 0.99 7.38 -33.03
N SER A 31 1.53 6.15 -33.04
CA SER A 31 1.57 5.23 -31.90
C SER A 31 2.63 5.59 -30.84
N HIS A 32 3.27 6.74 -30.94
CA HIS A 32 4.47 7.08 -30.16
C HIS A 32 4.32 8.24 -29.17
N ALA A 33 3.09 8.65 -28.86
CA ALA A 33 2.78 9.50 -27.70
C ALA A 33 2.15 8.69 -26.57
N ARG A 34 2.67 7.49 -26.32
CA ARG A 34 2.36 6.70 -25.13
C ARG A 34 3.19 7.28 -23.98
N SER A 35 2.48 7.87 -23.01
CA SER A 35 2.95 8.57 -21.82
C SER A 35 4.19 7.94 -21.18
N ALA A 36 5.03 8.73 -20.49
CA ALA A 36 6.21 8.28 -19.73
C ALA A 36 5.95 7.13 -18.73
N LEU A 37 4.69 6.75 -18.51
CA LEU A 37 4.23 5.58 -17.77
C LEU A 37 4.32 4.24 -18.54
N ASP A 38 4.64 4.23 -19.84
CA ASP A 38 4.68 3.03 -20.70
C ASP A 38 6.05 2.34 -20.79
N GLY A 39 6.86 2.40 -19.72
CA GLY A 39 8.12 1.66 -19.62
C GLY A 39 7.92 0.15 -19.44
N PRO A 40 8.87 -0.71 -19.84
CA PRO A 40 8.75 -2.16 -19.63
C PRO A 40 8.58 -2.49 -18.14
N VAL A 41 7.82 -3.54 -17.85
CA VAL A 41 7.67 -4.06 -16.48
C VAL A 41 8.88 -4.94 -16.19
N LEU A 42 9.66 -4.57 -15.19
CA LEU A 42 10.88 -5.29 -14.83
C LEU A 42 10.55 -6.50 -13.96
N SER A 43 11.09 -7.66 -14.34
CA SER A 43 11.09 -8.85 -13.48
C SER A 43 12.11 -8.70 -12.35
N GLN A 44 12.02 -9.56 -11.33
CA GLN A 44 13.02 -9.58 -10.24
C GLN A 44 14.45 -9.82 -10.77
N THR A 45 14.60 -10.64 -11.82
CA THR A 45 15.90 -10.90 -12.44
C THR A 45 16.42 -9.65 -13.14
N ASP A 46 15.56 -8.94 -13.86
CA ASP A 46 15.95 -7.69 -14.55
C ASP A 46 16.38 -6.62 -13.55
N LEU A 47 15.68 -6.48 -12.42
CA LEU A 47 16.06 -5.56 -11.35
C LEU A 47 17.46 -5.86 -10.80
N TYR A 48 17.79 -7.13 -10.64
CA TYR A 48 19.10 -7.56 -10.17
C TYR A 48 20.21 -7.30 -11.20
N LEU A 49 19.94 -7.59 -12.48
CA LEU A 49 20.92 -7.41 -13.56
C LEU A 49 21.17 -5.95 -13.90
N LEU A 50 20.13 -5.13 -13.92
CA LEU A 50 20.20 -3.71 -14.26
C LEU A 50 20.65 -2.85 -13.08
N ASN A 51 20.56 -3.38 -11.84
CA ASN A 51 20.86 -2.66 -10.60
C ASN A 51 20.14 -1.29 -10.54
N THR A 52 18.88 -1.27 -10.97
CA THR A 52 18.07 -0.06 -11.05
C THR A 52 17.49 0.29 -9.68
N GLU A 53 17.51 1.59 -9.35
CA GLU A 53 16.81 2.09 -8.18
C GLU A 53 15.32 2.30 -8.47
N LEU A 54 14.48 1.80 -7.56
CA LEU A 54 13.03 2.00 -7.62
C LEU A 54 12.62 3.22 -6.83
N GLU A 55 11.93 4.15 -7.49
CA GLU A 55 11.25 5.26 -6.86
C GLU A 55 9.82 4.84 -6.51
N LEU A 56 9.41 5.00 -5.25
CA LEU A 56 8.05 4.73 -4.80
C LEU A 56 7.10 5.84 -5.25
N ASN A 57 5.84 5.48 -5.50
CA ASN A 57 4.79 6.44 -5.79
C ASN A 57 4.63 7.42 -4.59
N PRO A 58 4.56 8.75 -4.82
CA PRO A 58 4.41 9.76 -3.77
C PRO A 58 3.21 9.57 -2.84
N ILE A 59 2.17 8.86 -3.29
CA ILE A 59 1.00 8.52 -2.48
C ILE A 59 1.37 7.53 -1.36
N LEU A 60 2.24 6.56 -1.65
CA LEU A 60 2.72 5.59 -0.67
C LEU A 60 3.71 6.22 0.31
N THR A 61 4.52 7.18 -0.14
CA THR A 61 5.51 7.86 0.72
C THR A 61 4.92 9.05 1.48
N ARG A 62 3.62 9.33 1.33
CA ARG A 62 2.93 10.52 1.89
C ARG A 62 3.59 11.85 1.49
N SER A 63 4.25 11.86 0.34
CA SER A 63 4.98 13.04 -0.17
C SER A 63 4.14 13.88 -1.15
N ASN A 64 2.95 13.38 -1.55
CA ASN A 64 2.04 14.12 -2.42
C ASN A 64 1.26 15.18 -1.62
N PRO A 65 1.38 16.49 -1.94
CA PRO A 65 0.69 17.55 -1.21
C PRO A 65 -0.82 17.59 -1.48
N SER A 66 -1.29 16.99 -2.58
CA SER A 66 -2.68 17.07 -3.01
C SER A 66 -3.53 15.88 -2.55
N PHE A 67 -2.89 14.79 -2.11
CA PHE A 67 -3.58 13.56 -1.73
C PHE A 67 -2.76 12.77 -0.70
N SER A 68 -3.33 12.54 0.48
CA SER A 68 -2.81 11.62 1.49
C SER A 68 -3.69 10.37 1.52
N LEU A 69 -3.10 9.20 1.29
CA LEU A 69 -3.81 7.93 1.36
C LEU A 69 -4.27 7.66 2.81
N VAL A 70 -5.56 7.39 2.98
CA VAL A 70 -6.13 6.85 4.22
C VAL A 70 -6.52 5.41 3.92
N PHE A 71 -5.80 4.47 4.50
CA PHE A 71 -6.04 3.04 4.30
C PHE A 71 -6.10 2.32 5.65
N ASP A 72 -7.23 1.67 5.93
CA ASP A 72 -7.46 0.88 7.14
C ASP A 72 -7.36 -0.61 6.81
N LEU A 73 -6.35 -1.26 7.40
CA LEU A 73 -6.07 -2.68 7.19
C LEU A 73 -7.14 -3.59 7.83
N SER A 74 -7.99 -3.09 8.72
CA SER A 74 -9.01 -3.89 9.40
C SER A 74 -10.23 -4.19 8.51
N ASN A 75 -10.62 -3.23 7.67
CA ASN A 75 -11.80 -3.30 6.82
C ASN A 75 -11.50 -3.17 5.32
N GLY A 76 -10.26 -2.83 4.95
CA GLY A 76 -9.84 -2.65 3.55
C GLY A 76 -10.30 -1.33 2.94
N SER A 77 -10.87 -0.42 3.73
CA SER A 77 -11.34 0.88 3.27
C SER A 77 -10.16 1.71 2.81
N THR A 78 -10.26 2.22 1.58
CA THR A 78 -9.28 3.11 0.97
C THR A 78 -9.95 4.42 0.60
N GLY A 79 -9.35 5.52 1.04
CA GLY A 79 -9.81 6.87 0.78
C GLY A 79 -8.65 7.84 0.71
N GLY A 80 -8.97 9.11 0.50
CA GLY A 80 -8.01 10.19 0.46
C GLY A 80 -8.36 11.29 1.42
N PHE A 81 -7.33 11.93 1.95
CA PHE A 81 -7.42 13.17 2.72
C PHE A 81 -6.63 14.27 2.02
N ASN A 82 -7.16 15.50 2.00
CA ASN A 82 -6.46 16.70 1.56
C ASN A 82 -6.83 17.85 2.50
N GLU A 83 -5.84 18.59 2.98
CA GLU A 83 -6.04 19.72 3.91
C GLU A 83 -6.97 20.81 3.35
N GLN A 84 -6.98 21.02 2.03
CA GLN A 84 -7.84 22.00 1.36
C GLN A 84 -9.32 21.59 1.32
N TYR A 85 -9.60 20.29 1.48
CA TYR A 85 -10.94 19.70 1.45
C TYR A 85 -11.16 18.82 2.68
N ALA A 86 -10.72 19.29 3.85
CA ALA A 86 -10.80 18.53 5.11
C ALA A 86 -12.24 18.13 5.50
N ASP A 87 -13.24 18.80 4.91
CA ASP A 87 -14.67 18.60 5.18
C ASP A 87 -15.23 17.30 4.57
N ARG A 88 -14.50 16.63 3.67
CA ARG A 88 -15.00 15.43 2.98
C ARG A 88 -13.88 14.44 2.67
N ASP A 89 -14.22 13.15 2.67
CA ASP A 89 -13.35 12.10 2.15
C ASP A 89 -13.23 12.20 0.63
N LEU A 90 -11.99 12.04 0.13
CA LEU A 90 -11.72 12.01 -1.31
C LEU A 90 -11.72 10.56 -1.81
N PRO A 91 -12.33 10.28 -2.99
CA PRO A 91 -12.24 8.96 -3.59
C PRO A 91 -10.80 8.67 -4.03
N PHE A 92 -10.36 7.43 -3.86
CA PHE A 92 -9.02 6.99 -4.30
C PHE A 92 -8.98 6.74 -5.82
N ALA A 93 -9.02 7.83 -6.60
CA ALA A 93 -9.05 7.78 -8.06
C ALA A 93 -7.75 7.26 -8.70
N GLN A 94 -6.62 7.42 -8.01
CA GLN A 94 -5.27 7.08 -8.50
C GLN A 94 -4.89 5.62 -8.23
N ARG A 95 -5.83 4.77 -7.82
CA ARG A 95 -5.56 3.38 -7.41
C ARG A 95 -4.88 2.52 -8.50
N ASP A 96 -5.14 2.84 -9.77
CA ASP A 96 -4.63 2.10 -10.93
C ASP A 96 -3.26 2.62 -11.39
N GLU A 97 -2.70 3.63 -10.72
CA GLU A 97 -1.34 4.11 -10.96
C GLU A 97 -0.29 3.08 -10.49
N PRO A 98 0.89 3.03 -11.15
CA PRO A 98 1.96 2.15 -10.71
C PRO A 98 2.48 2.52 -9.33
N ALA A 99 2.82 1.51 -8.54
CA ALA A 99 3.38 1.69 -7.21
C ALA A 99 4.84 2.15 -7.21
N THR A 100 5.57 1.84 -8.29
CA THR A 100 6.98 2.20 -8.45
C THR A 100 7.29 2.68 -9.87
N LEU A 101 8.36 3.47 -9.98
CA LEU A 101 9.02 3.81 -11.23
C LEU A 101 10.49 3.41 -11.16
N PRO A 102 11.02 2.62 -12.11
CA PRO A 102 10.30 1.89 -13.17
C PRO A 102 9.31 0.84 -12.61
N ARG A 103 8.35 0.41 -13.45
CA ARG A 103 7.33 -0.58 -13.08
C ARG A 103 7.96 -1.95 -12.82
N VAL A 104 7.47 -2.67 -11.83
CA VAL A 104 7.99 -3.99 -11.46
C VAL A 104 6.89 -5.02 -11.33
N GLN A 105 7.23 -6.29 -11.59
CA GLN A 105 6.29 -7.40 -11.46
C GLN A 105 6.03 -7.78 -10.00
N GLU A 106 6.98 -7.54 -9.11
CA GLU A 106 6.92 -8.01 -7.73
C GLU A 106 7.48 -6.98 -6.74
N ILE A 107 6.71 -6.71 -5.69
CA ILE A 107 7.11 -5.90 -4.54
C ILE A 107 6.97 -6.73 -3.26
N ILE A 108 7.95 -6.62 -2.37
CA ILE A 108 7.93 -7.23 -1.04
C ILE A 108 7.76 -6.12 -0.01
N ILE A 109 6.70 -6.20 0.78
CA ILE A 109 6.41 -5.25 1.86
C ILE A 109 6.65 -5.94 3.20
N ILE A 110 7.46 -5.31 4.04
CA ILE A 110 7.70 -5.72 5.43
C ILE A 110 7.28 -4.60 6.38
N THR A 111 7.10 -4.92 7.65
CA THR A 111 6.79 -3.91 8.68
C THR A 111 7.55 -4.21 9.97
N GLU A 112 7.59 -3.23 10.87
CA GLU A 112 8.16 -3.35 12.21
C GLU A 112 7.19 -3.98 13.21
N HIS A 113 5.90 -4.02 12.86
CA HIS A 113 4.84 -4.42 13.78
C HIS A 113 4.44 -5.89 13.69
N SER A 114 4.89 -6.59 12.65
CA SER A 114 4.54 -7.99 12.41
C SER A 114 5.72 -8.75 11.82
N PRO A 115 5.75 -10.08 11.97
CA PRO A 115 6.86 -10.86 11.46
C PRO A 115 6.75 -11.24 9.97
N TRP A 116 5.58 -11.02 9.36
CA TRP A 116 5.25 -11.51 8.03
C TRP A 116 5.75 -10.57 6.92
N CYS A 117 5.97 -11.16 5.75
CA CYS A 117 6.30 -10.43 4.53
C CYS A 117 5.11 -10.54 3.57
N THR A 118 4.64 -9.40 3.08
CA THR A 118 3.57 -9.37 2.07
C THR A 118 4.20 -9.26 0.69
N ILE A 119 4.05 -10.31 -0.11
CA ILE A 119 4.51 -10.33 -1.50
C ILE A 119 3.33 -9.96 -2.41
N VAL A 120 3.51 -8.89 -3.19
CA VAL A 120 2.55 -8.37 -4.15
C VAL A 120 3.10 -8.65 -5.55
N LYS A 121 2.34 -9.37 -6.39
CA LYS A 121 2.75 -9.74 -7.75
C LYS A 121 1.71 -9.29 -8.76
N ASN A 122 2.16 -8.71 -9.87
CA ASN A 122 1.34 -8.37 -11.02
C ASN A 122 2.21 -8.35 -12.29
N ASP A 123 1.91 -9.22 -13.26
CA ASP A 123 2.68 -9.34 -14.51
C ASP A 123 2.65 -8.05 -15.35
N HIS A 124 1.61 -7.22 -15.19
CA HIS A 124 1.45 -5.93 -15.86
C HIS A 124 2.06 -4.75 -15.10
N GLY A 125 2.66 -5.01 -13.94
CA GLY A 125 3.25 -4.01 -13.05
C GLY A 125 2.37 -3.78 -11.83
N VAL A 126 2.98 -3.81 -10.65
CA VAL A 126 2.28 -3.62 -9.37
C VAL A 126 1.69 -2.21 -9.30
N THR A 127 0.39 -2.14 -9.06
CA THR A 127 -0.38 -0.89 -8.86
C THR A 127 -0.56 -0.57 -7.39
N LEU A 128 -1.04 0.65 -7.08
CA LEU A 128 -1.40 1.01 -5.71
C LEU A 128 -2.56 0.17 -5.17
N HIS A 129 -3.54 -0.16 -6.02
CA HIS A 129 -4.65 -1.02 -5.65
C HIS A 129 -4.17 -2.41 -5.25
N ASP A 130 -3.25 -3.00 -6.01
CA ASP A 130 -2.68 -4.33 -5.72
C ASP A 130 -2.02 -4.37 -4.35
N ILE A 131 -1.31 -3.29 -3.97
CA ILE A 131 -0.68 -3.18 -2.65
C ILE A 131 -1.74 -3.15 -1.55
N CYS A 132 -2.71 -2.25 -1.64
CA CYS A 132 -3.75 -2.12 -0.61
C CYS A 132 -4.56 -3.41 -0.45
N ASP A 133 -5.01 -4.00 -1.56
CA ASP A 133 -5.79 -5.24 -1.55
C ASP A 133 -4.97 -6.41 -0.99
N ARG A 134 -3.71 -6.57 -1.43
CA ARG A 134 -2.87 -7.68 -0.97
C ARG A 134 -2.50 -7.55 0.50
N VAL A 135 -2.17 -6.35 0.98
CA VAL A 135 -1.88 -6.11 2.40
C VAL A 135 -3.13 -6.38 3.23
N TRP A 136 -4.29 -5.83 2.84
CA TRP A 136 -5.54 -6.08 3.56
C TRP A 136 -5.86 -7.58 3.68
N LYS A 137 -5.81 -8.32 2.57
CA LYS A 137 -6.04 -9.78 2.57
C LYS A 137 -5.03 -10.52 3.43
N GLU A 138 -3.74 -10.15 3.34
CA GLU A 138 -2.69 -10.81 4.11
C GLU A 138 -2.92 -10.70 5.62
N TYR A 139 -3.50 -9.60 6.11
CA TYR A 139 -3.78 -9.40 7.53
C TYR A 139 -5.16 -9.87 7.98
N THR A 140 -6.17 -9.89 7.10
CA THR A 140 -7.55 -10.22 7.47
C THR A 140 -7.95 -11.66 7.18
N GLU A 141 -7.41 -12.27 6.12
CA GLU A 141 -7.76 -13.64 5.71
C GLU A 141 -6.86 -14.69 6.36
N ASN A 142 -5.63 -14.33 6.73
CA ASN A 142 -4.69 -15.26 7.36
C ASN A 142 -4.82 -15.27 8.89
N LEU A 143 -4.73 -16.48 9.44
CA LEU A 143 -4.72 -16.73 10.88
C LEU A 143 -3.29 -16.76 11.41
N ILE A 144 -3.15 -16.39 12.69
CA ILE A 144 -1.94 -16.60 13.47
C ILE A 144 -1.90 -18.08 13.87
N THR A 145 -0.80 -18.75 13.58
CA THR A 145 -0.59 -20.14 13.98
C THR A 145 -0.28 -20.25 15.47
N GLU A 146 -0.56 -21.41 16.07
CA GLU A 146 -0.24 -21.65 17.48
C GLU A 146 1.26 -21.55 17.75
N GLY A 147 2.11 -21.94 16.79
CA GLY A 147 3.56 -21.81 16.89
C GLY A 147 4.02 -20.35 16.92
N GLU A 148 3.44 -19.48 16.08
CA GLU A 148 3.73 -18.05 16.07
C GLU A 148 3.28 -17.37 17.37
N LEU A 149 2.09 -17.71 17.86
CA LEU A 149 1.59 -17.17 19.13
C LEU A 149 2.43 -17.69 20.32
N GLY A 150 2.80 -18.97 20.31
CA GLY A 150 3.62 -19.60 21.36
C GLY A 150 5.05 -19.08 21.40
N ALA A 151 5.59 -18.63 20.27
CA ALA A 151 6.90 -17.98 20.20
C ALA A 151 6.92 -16.58 20.83
N CYS A 152 5.76 -15.96 21.04
CA CYS A 152 5.65 -14.66 21.68
C CYS A 152 5.77 -14.74 23.21
N PRO A 153 6.32 -13.72 23.88
CA PRO A 153 6.24 -13.61 25.33
C PRO A 153 4.78 -13.62 25.83
N PRO A 154 4.47 -14.19 27.02
CA PRO A 154 3.10 -14.30 27.52
C PRO A 154 2.32 -12.97 27.54
N ARG A 155 3.00 -11.86 27.86
CA ARG A 155 2.39 -10.52 27.84
C ARG A 155 1.91 -10.11 26.46
N VAL A 156 2.66 -10.45 25.41
CA VAL A 156 2.29 -10.15 24.02
C VAL A 156 1.10 -11.02 23.61
N GLN A 157 1.12 -12.30 23.96
CA GLN A 157 0.00 -13.21 23.71
C GLN A 157 -1.31 -12.67 24.28
N GLU A 158 -1.32 -12.28 25.57
CA GLU A 158 -2.51 -11.71 26.21
C GLU A 158 -2.99 -10.42 25.53
N THR A 159 -2.06 -9.61 25.02
CA THR A 159 -2.41 -8.38 24.30
C THR A 159 -3.09 -8.71 22.96
N ILE A 160 -2.58 -9.71 22.22
CA ILE A 160 -3.19 -10.19 20.97
C ILE A 160 -4.58 -10.77 21.24
N LYS A 161 -4.72 -11.59 22.29
CA LYS A 161 -6.02 -12.18 22.67
C LYS A 161 -7.06 -11.11 22.98
N ARG A 162 -6.66 -10.06 23.71
CA ARG A 162 -7.52 -8.92 24.01
C ARG A 162 -7.90 -8.13 22.75
N ALA A 163 -6.94 -7.86 21.87
CA ALA A 163 -7.21 -7.19 20.61
C ALA A 163 -8.21 -7.98 19.75
N ALA A 164 -8.07 -9.31 19.69
CA ALA A 164 -9.00 -10.17 18.98
C ALA A 164 -10.42 -10.14 19.54
N GLN A 165 -10.59 -10.08 20.87
CA GLN A 165 -11.91 -9.93 21.49
C GLN A 165 -12.58 -8.60 21.11
N ILE A 166 -11.81 -7.51 21.12
CA ILE A 166 -12.30 -6.17 20.72
C ILE A 166 -12.69 -6.17 19.24
N ASN A 167 -11.83 -6.71 18.38
CA ASN A 167 -12.07 -6.77 16.94
C ASN A 167 -13.26 -7.67 16.59
N ALA A 168 -13.45 -8.79 17.31
CA ALA A 168 -14.60 -9.65 17.14
C ALA A 168 -15.91 -8.94 17.54
N GLN A 169 -15.87 -8.09 18.58
CA GLN A 169 -17.02 -7.29 18.99
C GLN A 169 -17.37 -6.20 17.97
N ASN A 170 -16.36 -5.57 17.35
CA ASN A 170 -16.55 -4.53 16.35
C ASN A 170 -17.00 -5.07 14.97
N ALA A 171 -16.62 -6.31 14.63
CA ALA A 171 -16.92 -6.92 13.34
C ALA A 171 -18.36 -7.47 13.20
N ALA A 172 -19.19 -7.42 14.24
CA ALA A 172 -20.56 -7.92 14.23
C ALA A 172 -21.62 -6.79 14.18
N PRO A 173 -21.95 -6.25 12.99
CA PRO A 173 -23.07 -5.34 12.85
C PRO A 173 -24.39 -6.13 12.79
N GLY A 174 -25.18 -6.11 13.86
CA GLY A 174 -26.65 -6.12 13.70
C GLY A 174 -27.51 -7.29 14.18
N TRP A 175 -27.03 -8.27 14.97
CA TRP A 175 -27.95 -9.31 15.51
C TRP A 175 -27.72 -9.65 17.00
N GLY A 176 -28.09 -8.71 17.88
CA GLY A 176 -28.23 -8.89 19.34
C GLY A 176 -26.98 -8.45 20.13
N GLN A 177 -26.88 -7.27 20.73
CA GLN A 177 -27.79 -6.74 21.77
C GLN A 177 -28.46 -7.84 22.63
N GLN A 178 -27.76 -8.94 22.91
CA GLN A 178 -28.04 -9.75 24.10
C GLN A 178 -27.38 -9.07 25.31
N PHE A 179 -28.07 -8.05 25.81
CA PHE A 179 -28.00 -7.66 27.21
C PHE A 179 -28.24 -8.92 28.05
N TYR A 180 -27.21 -9.47 28.72
CA TYR A 180 -27.22 -10.66 29.60
C TYR A 180 -26.81 -12.04 29.01
N SER A 181 -25.72 -12.13 28.23
CA SER A 181 -25.00 -13.42 28.07
C SER A 181 -23.63 -13.36 28.76
N PRO A 182 -23.23 -14.37 29.56
CA PRO A 182 -21.90 -14.43 30.16
C PRO A 182 -20.82 -14.39 29.06
N ALA A 183 -19.71 -13.72 29.37
CA ALA A 183 -18.60 -13.33 28.49
C ALA A 183 -18.52 -14.08 27.13
N PRO A 184 -18.46 -13.35 25.99
CA PRO A 184 -18.38 -13.98 24.68
C PRO A 184 -17.19 -14.96 24.65
N PRO A 185 -17.38 -16.17 24.10
CA PRO A 185 -16.35 -17.19 24.07
C PRO A 185 -15.09 -16.62 23.43
N ALA A 186 -13.94 -16.83 24.09
CA ALA A 186 -12.67 -16.35 23.59
C ALA A 186 -12.48 -16.86 22.15
N PRO A 187 -12.11 -15.97 21.20
CA PRO A 187 -11.97 -16.37 19.81
C PRO A 187 -10.95 -17.52 19.73
N ASN A 188 -11.40 -18.66 19.19
CA ASN A 188 -10.57 -19.86 19.09
C ASN A 188 -9.51 -19.75 17.97
N ARG A 189 -9.51 -18.63 17.24
CA ARG A 189 -8.63 -18.31 16.12
C ARG A 189 -8.33 -16.82 16.12
N TYR A 190 -7.06 -16.47 16.07
CA TYR A 190 -6.60 -15.08 16.01
C TYR A 190 -6.19 -14.76 14.58
N ARG A 191 -6.62 -13.62 14.06
CA ARG A 191 -6.22 -13.14 12.72
C ARG A 191 -4.95 -12.32 12.83
N ARG A 192 -4.20 -12.21 11.74
CA ARG A 192 -2.97 -11.41 11.71
C ARG A 192 -3.22 -9.93 12.01
N ILE A 193 -4.39 -9.39 11.68
CA ILE A 193 -4.80 -8.03 12.06
C ILE A 193 -4.85 -7.84 13.59
N ASP A 194 -5.17 -8.89 14.37
CA ASP A 194 -5.21 -8.82 15.84
C ASP A 194 -3.80 -8.68 16.43
N TRP A 195 -2.76 -9.08 15.68
CA TRP A 195 -1.36 -8.85 16.02
C TRP A 195 -1.01 -7.36 16.05
N LEU A 196 -1.63 -6.57 15.16
CA LEU A 196 -1.33 -5.15 15.00
C LEU A 196 -1.93 -4.29 16.12
N ARG A 197 -2.84 -4.85 16.93
CA ARG A 197 -3.46 -4.25 18.12
C ARG A 197 -4.30 -3.01 17.87
N ASP A 198 -3.66 -1.84 17.78
CA ASP A 198 -4.22 -0.50 17.54
C ASP A 198 -3.65 0.12 16.25
N ARG A 199 -2.63 -0.50 15.64
CA ARG A 199 -1.89 0.01 14.47
C ARG A 199 -2.45 -0.53 13.16
N HIS A 200 -3.70 -0.19 12.85
CA HIS A 200 -4.39 -0.67 11.65
C HIS A 200 -4.37 0.32 10.49
N PHE A 201 -3.95 1.57 10.74
CA PHE A 201 -3.92 2.59 9.70
C PHE A 201 -2.56 2.61 9.02
N PHE A 202 -2.59 2.60 7.70
CA PHE A 202 -1.44 2.87 6.87
C PHE A 202 -0.95 4.31 7.08
N ASP A 203 0.36 4.48 7.24
CA ASP A 203 0.99 5.81 7.31
C ASP A 203 1.85 6.09 6.07
N SER A 204 2.84 5.23 5.82
CA SER A 204 3.75 5.39 4.69
C SER A 204 4.47 4.10 4.32
N VAL A 205 5.03 4.03 3.11
CA VAL A 205 6.03 3.05 2.68
C VAL A 205 7.33 3.77 2.42
N ILE A 206 8.43 3.24 2.95
CA ILE A 206 9.78 3.78 2.75
C ILE A 206 10.75 2.68 2.32
N LYS A 207 11.84 3.07 1.66
CA LYS A 207 12.97 2.19 1.39
C LYS A 207 13.95 2.27 2.56
N ASP A 208 14.16 1.15 3.24
CA ASP A 208 15.12 1.02 4.34
C ASP A 208 15.88 -0.30 4.21
N ASP A 209 17.01 -0.24 3.51
CA ASP A 209 17.90 -1.38 3.29
C ASP A 209 18.50 -1.91 4.60
N GLY A 210 18.70 -1.03 5.60
CA GLY A 210 19.26 -1.42 6.88
C GLY A 210 18.31 -2.31 7.67
N TYR A 211 17.03 -1.90 7.73
CA TYR A 211 16.00 -2.73 8.32
C TYR A 211 15.80 -4.03 7.54
N ALA A 212 15.75 -3.98 6.21
CA ALA A 212 15.62 -5.17 5.37
C ALA A 212 16.74 -6.20 5.63
N VAL A 213 18.01 -5.76 5.69
CA VAL A 213 19.15 -6.65 6.00
C VAL A 213 19.04 -7.21 7.41
N SER A 214 18.67 -6.39 8.41
CA SER A 214 18.53 -6.88 9.79
C SER A 214 17.40 -7.90 9.94
N ARG A 215 16.32 -7.75 9.15
CA ARG A 215 15.11 -8.55 9.26
C ARG A 215 15.15 -9.82 8.41
N LEU A 216 15.65 -9.73 7.19
CA LEU A 216 15.61 -10.80 6.17
C LEU A 216 16.99 -11.39 5.90
N GLY A 217 18.07 -10.73 6.32
CA GLY A 217 19.45 -11.15 6.05
C GLY A 217 19.97 -10.76 4.67
N PHE A 218 19.16 -10.10 3.83
CA PHE A 218 19.57 -9.63 2.50
C PHE A 218 18.88 -8.31 2.15
N ARG A 219 19.42 -7.62 1.13
CA ARG A 219 18.83 -6.42 0.52
C ARG A 219 18.41 -6.73 -0.91
N ALA A 220 17.30 -6.14 -1.35
CA ALA A 220 16.87 -6.18 -2.73
C ALA A 220 16.15 -4.87 -3.10
N PRO A 221 16.18 -4.44 -4.38
CA PRO A 221 15.62 -3.16 -4.81
C PRO A 221 14.11 -3.02 -4.59
N ASN A 222 13.40 -4.16 -4.54
CA ASN A 222 11.95 -4.25 -4.46
C ASN A 222 11.42 -4.58 -3.05
N ILE A 223 12.24 -4.43 -2.00
CA ILE A 223 11.82 -4.58 -0.61
C ILE A 223 11.57 -3.20 -0.02
N PHE A 224 10.37 -2.98 0.53
CA PHE A 224 10.01 -1.74 1.19
C PHE A 224 9.39 -1.98 2.57
N VAL A 225 9.51 -0.97 3.43
CA VAL A 225 9.05 -1.00 4.82
C VAL A 225 7.78 -0.16 4.96
N MET A 226 6.69 -0.80 5.33
CA MET A 226 5.42 -0.17 5.65
C MET A 226 5.40 0.27 7.11
N LYS A 227 5.11 1.56 7.31
CA LYS A 227 4.82 2.18 8.60
C LYS A 227 3.32 2.20 8.83
N LEU A 228 2.93 1.86 10.06
CA LEU A 228 1.54 1.85 10.51
C LEU A 228 1.38 2.82 11.66
N ALA A 229 0.27 3.55 11.68
CA ALA A 229 -0.13 4.44 12.73
C ALA A 229 -1.22 3.82 13.62
N ALA A 230 -1.17 4.17 14.90
CA ALA A 230 -2.32 4.02 15.79
C ALA A 230 -3.14 5.31 15.73
N PHE A 231 -4.47 5.18 15.66
CA PHE A 231 -5.42 6.28 15.69
C PHE A 231 -6.45 6.06 16.80
#